data_AF-A0A2K5RJH1-F1
#
_entry.id   AF-A0A2K5RJH1-F1
#
_cell.length_a   1.000
_cell.length_b   1.000
_cell.length_c   1.000
_cell.angle_alpha   90.00
_cell.angle_beta   90.00
_cell.angle_gamma   90.00
#
_symmetry.space_group_name_H-M   'P 1'
#
loop_
_entity.id
_entity.type
_entity.pdbx_description
1 polymer ?
#
loop_
_entity_poly.entity_id
_entity_poly.type
_entity_poly.pdbx_seq_one_letter_code
_entity_poly.pdbx_strand_id
1 'polypeptide(L)'
;FLILSLKFQPSCKFQCTCRDGQIGCVPRCQLDVLLPEPNCPAPRKVEVPGECCEKWICGPDEEDSLGGLTLAAYRPEATLGVEVSDSSVNCIEQTTEWTACSKSCGMGFSTRVTNRNRQCEMLKQTRLCMVRPCEQEPEQPTDKKGKKCLRTKKSLKAIHLQFKNCTSLHTYKPRFCGLCTDGRCCTPHNTNTIQVEFQCSPGQTVKKPVMVIGTCTCHTNCPKNNEAFLQELELKASRGKM
;
A
#
# COMPACT_ATOMS: atom_id res chain seq x y z
N PHE A 1 -0.04 -45.28 19.30
CA PHE A 1 -0.64 -44.26 18.43
C PHE A 1 0.41 -43.79 17.43
N LEU A 2 0.39 -44.34 16.22
CA LEU A 2 1.28 -43.89 15.14
C LEU A 2 0.81 -42.51 14.66
N ILE A 3 1.67 -41.51 14.76
CA ILE A 3 1.40 -40.17 14.21
C ILE A 3 1.47 -40.28 12.69
N LEU A 4 0.31 -40.32 12.02
CA LEU A 4 0.22 -40.35 10.57
C LEU A 4 0.62 -38.97 10.02
N SER A 5 1.91 -38.80 9.74
CA SER A 5 2.41 -37.62 9.02
C SER A 5 2.34 -37.92 7.53
N LEU A 6 1.32 -37.39 6.83
CA LEU A 6 1.16 -37.62 5.39
C LEU A 6 1.92 -36.53 4.63
N LYS A 7 2.97 -36.91 3.90
CA LYS A 7 3.68 -36.00 2.98
C LYS A 7 3.11 -36.14 1.57
N PHE A 8 2.83 -35.03 0.91
CA PHE A 8 2.33 -34.99 -0.47
C PHE A 8 2.92 -33.80 -1.23
N GLN A 9 2.95 -33.89 -2.56
CA GLN A 9 3.52 -32.87 -3.44
C GLN A 9 2.44 -32.38 -4.41
N PRO A 10 1.71 -31.29 -4.09
CA PRO A 10 0.63 -30.81 -4.95
C PRO A 10 1.14 -30.24 -6.28
N SER A 11 2.41 -29.85 -6.34
CA SER A 11 3.12 -29.54 -7.58
C SER A 11 4.62 -29.78 -7.36
N CYS A 12 5.41 -29.80 -8.43
CA CYS A 12 6.86 -29.95 -8.30
C CYS A 12 7.49 -28.77 -7.50
N LYS A 13 6.83 -27.61 -7.46
CA LYS A 13 7.29 -26.38 -6.79
C LYS A 13 7.10 -26.43 -5.26
N PHE A 14 6.26 -27.32 -4.73
CA PHE A 14 5.88 -27.34 -3.31
C PHE A 14 5.84 -28.75 -2.71
N GLN A 15 6.26 -28.87 -1.45
CA GLN A 15 6.11 -30.09 -0.66
C GLN A 15 5.30 -29.80 0.59
N CYS A 16 4.20 -30.52 0.77
CA CYS A 16 3.28 -30.31 1.86
C CYS A 16 3.27 -31.50 2.82
N THR A 17 3.07 -31.21 4.09
CA THR A 17 2.91 -32.22 5.14
C THR A 17 1.60 -31.95 5.87
N CYS A 18 0.74 -32.96 5.93
CA CYS A 18 -0.46 -32.96 6.75
C CYS A 18 -0.15 -33.67 8.07
N ARG A 19 -0.31 -32.96 9.17
CA ARG A 19 -0.15 -33.49 10.53
C ARG A 19 -1.31 -32.96 11.38
N ASP A 20 -2.04 -33.87 12.02
CA ASP A 20 -3.14 -33.55 12.94
C ASP A 20 -4.18 -32.57 12.36
N GLY A 21 -4.49 -32.72 11.07
CA GLY A 21 -5.48 -31.91 10.34
C GLY A 21 -4.98 -30.56 9.83
N GLN A 22 -3.70 -30.21 10.06
CA GLN A 22 -3.08 -29.00 9.54
C GLN A 22 -2.12 -29.32 8.39
N ILE A 23 -2.19 -28.52 7.33
CA ILE A 23 -1.35 -28.66 6.13
C ILE A 23 -0.31 -27.55 6.13
N GLY A 24 0.96 -27.91 6.23
CA GLY A 24 2.09 -26.99 6.05
C GLY A 24 2.85 -27.30 4.75
N CYS A 25 3.06 -26.29 3.90
CA CYS A 25 3.77 -26.44 2.62
C CYS A 25 5.08 -25.65 2.62
N VAL A 26 6.15 -26.27 2.13
CA VAL A 26 7.45 -25.63 1.90
C VAL A 26 7.76 -25.57 0.41
N PRO A 27 8.27 -24.44 -0.12
CA PRO A 27 8.71 -24.37 -1.50
C PRO A 27 9.93 -25.25 -1.71
N ARG A 28 9.97 -25.96 -2.84
CA ARG A 28 11.11 -26.77 -3.27
C ARG A 28 12.10 -26.02 -4.16
N CYS A 29 11.66 -24.91 -4.73
CA CYS A 29 12.52 -24.01 -5.49
C CYS A 29 13.32 -23.13 -4.53
N GLN A 30 14.62 -22.96 -4.79
CA GLN A 30 15.44 -21.97 -4.09
C GLN A 30 14.87 -20.58 -4.38
N LEU A 31 14.34 -19.91 -3.36
CA LEU A 31 13.83 -18.53 -3.47
C LEU A 31 14.98 -17.50 -3.56
N ASP A 32 16.22 -17.95 -3.30
CA ASP A 32 17.45 -17.15 -3.19
C ASP A 32 18.29 -17.11 -4.47
N VAL A 33 17.68 -17.02 -5.66
CA VAL A 33 18.38 -16.40 -6.81
C VAL A 33 18.11 -14.90 -6.73
N LEU A 34 18.68 -14.32 -5.67
CA LEU A 34 18.70 -12.91 -5.38
C LEU A 34 19.57 -12.22 -6.43
N LEU A 35 18.95 -11.25 -7.09
CA LEU A 35 19.51 -10.30 -8.04
C LEU A 35 19.78 -10.86 -9.45
N PRO A 36 19.35 -10.14 -10.50
CA PRO A 36 19.98 -10.30 -11.81
C PRO A 36 21.49 -10.08 -11.64
N GLU A 37 22.31 -10.88 -12.31
CA GLU A 37 23.72 -10.52 -12.47
C GLU A 37 23.79 -9.05 -12.94
N PRO A 38 24.76 -8.24 -12.45
CA PRO A 38 24.79 -6.79 -12.67
C PRO A 38 24.78 -6.35 -14.15
N ASN A 39 24.90 -7.29 -15.09
CA ASN A 39 24.90 -7.08 -16.54
C ASN A 39 23.63 -7.60 -17.25
N CYS A 40 22.46 -7.64 -16.59
CA CYS A 40 21.22 -8.12 -17.22
C CYS A 40 20.23 -6.98 -17.53
N PRO A 41 20.08 -6.57 -18.80
CA PRO A 41 19.09 -5.58 -19.22
C PRO A 41 17.68 -6.19 -19.14
N ALA A 42 16.75 -5.45 -18.56
CA ALA A 42 15.33 -5.84 -18.44
C ALA A 42 15.13 -7.30 -17.97
N PRO A 43 15.58 -7.65 -16.75
CA PRO A 43 15.49 -9.02 -16.24
C PRO A 43 14.03 -9.44 -16.13
N ARG A 44 13.66 -10.56 -16.78
CA ARG A 44 12.33 -11.15 -16.72
C ARG A 44 12.40 -12.56 -16.17
N LYS A 45 11.49 -12.89 -15.26
CA LYS A 45 11.33 -14.23 -14.73
C LYS A 45 10.40 -15.01 -15.65
N VAL A 46 10.86 -16.12 -16.20
CA VAL A 46 10.09 -16.93 -17.13
C VAL A 46 10.01 -18.39 -16.71
N GLU A 47 8.89 -19.03 -17.08
CA GLU A 47 8.75 -20.48 -16.99
C GLU A 47 9.49 -21.13 -18.16
N VAL A 48 10.47 -21.97 -17.84
CA VAL A 48 11.27 -22.68 -18.84
C VAL A 48 10.66 -24.06 -19.09
N PRO A 49 10.36 -24.44 -20.34
CA PRO A 49 9.80 -25.75 -20.66
C PRO A 49 10.69 -26.89 -20.14
N GLY A 50 10.11 -27.81 -19.37
CA GLY A 50 10.81 -28.97 -18.80
C GLY A 50 11.49 -28.73 -17.45
N GLU A 51 11.51 -27.50 -16.96
CA GLU A 51 12.06 -27.15 -15.65
C GLU A 51 10.95 -26.88 -14.64
N CYS A 52 11.13 -27.36 -13.41
CA CYS A 52 10.13 -27.15 -12.37
C CYS A 52 10.10 -25.70 -11.85
N CYS A 53 11.26 -25.07 -11.78
CA CYS A 53 11.44 -23.75 -11.18
C CYS A 53 11.67 -22.68 -12.26
N GLU A 54 11.10 -21.50 -12.03
CA GLU A 54 11.28 -20.33 -12.89
C GLU A 54 12.73 -19.83 -12.85
N LYS A 55 13.24 -19.37 -14.00
CA LYS A 55 14.59 -18.82 -14.15
C LYS A 55 14.54 -17.38 -14.66
N TRP A 56 15.58 -16.61 -14.38
CA TRP A 56 15.77 -15.28 -14.95
C TRP A 56 16.32 -15.37 -16.37
N ILE A 57 15.78 -14.56 -17.27
CA ILE A 57 16.37 -14.31 -18.58
C ILE A 57 16.46 -12.80 -18.81
N CYS A 58 17.47 -12.37 -19.58
CA CYS A 58 17.67 -10.98 -19.93
C CYS A 58 16.90 -10.62 -21.21
N GLY A 59 16.42 -9.38 -21.30
CA GLY A 59 15.85 -8.80 -22.52
C GLY A 59 16.95 -8.26 -23.45
N PRO A 60 16.63 -7.96 -24.72
CA PRO A 60 17.58 -7.32 -25.62
C PRO A 60 17.95 -5.91 -25.13
N ASP A 61 19.22 -5.56 -25.26
CA ASP A 61 19.78 -4.25 -24.96
C ASP A 61 19.21 -3.17 -25.89
N GLU A 62 18.60 -2.12 -25.33
CA GLU A 62 18.46 -0.86 -26.05
C GLU A 62 19.77 -0.09 -25.82
N GLU A 63 20.66 -0.21 -26.81
CA GLU A 63 21.96 0.48 -26.86
C GLU A 63 21.72 1.99 -27.00
N ASP A 64 21.93 2.76 -25.92
CA ASP A 64 22.28 4.18 -26.07
C ASP A 64 23.46 4.56 -25.17
N SER A 65 24.42 5.19 -25.84
CA SER A 65 25.73 5.60 -25.37
C SER A 65 25.64 6.60 -24.23
N LEU A 66 26.38 6.37 -23.14
CA LEU A 66 27.34 7.37 -22.62
C LEU A 66 28.27 6.73 -21.59
N GLY A 67 29.51 6.48 -22.01
CA GLY A 67 30.57 5.98 -21.15
C GLY A 67 31.16 7.04 -20.23
N GLY A 68 31.55 6.59 -19.03
CA GLY A 68 32.52 7.25 -18.18
C GLY A 68 32.04 7.54 -16.76
N LEU A 69 32.55 6.79 -15.78
CA LEU A 69 33.57 7.28 -14.82
C LEU A 69 33.80 6.27 -13.68
N THR A 70 34.97 5.63 -13.73
CA THR A 70 35.93 5.33 -12.63
C THR A 70 35.49 4.58 -11.35
N LEU A 71 36.02 3.35 -11.24
CA LEU A 71 36.66 2.64 -10.10
C LEU A 71 36.32 3.03 -8.64
N ALA A 72 35.98 2.01 -7.84
CA ALA A 72 36.49 1.85 -6.48
C ALA A 72 36.70 0.37 -6.12
N ALA A 73 37.92 0.07 -5.69
CA ALA A 73 38.44 -1.25 -5.38
C ALA A 73 37.79 -1.89 -4.13
N TYR A 74 37.55 -3.19 -4.20
CA TYR A 74 37.17 -4.06 -3.08
C TYR A 74 38.25 -4.01 -1.98
N ARG A 75 37.84 -3.83 -0.72
CA ARG A 75 38.65 -4.02 0.48
C ARG A 75 37.84 -4.90 1.45
N PRO A 76 38.26 -6.14 1.77
CA PRO A 76 37.56 -6.92 2.79
C PRO A 76 38.15 -6.56 4.15
N GLU A 77 37.48 -5.71 4.92
CA GLU A 77 37.83 -5.54 6.34
C GLU A 77 36.71 -5.99 7.26
N ALA A 78 37.09 -7.00 8.05
CA ALA A 78 36.71 -7.29 9.42
C ALA A 78 35.25 -7.04 9.84
N THR A 79 34.49 -8.13 9.91
CA THR A 79 33.26 -8.26 10.68
C THR A 79 33.50 -7.93 12.15
N LEU A 80 33.14 -6.71 12.55
CA LEU A 80 32.80 -6.41 13.94
C LEU A 80 31.49 -7.14 14.25
N GLY A 81 31.58 -8.06 15.21
CA GLY A 81 30.45 -8.83 15.70
C GLY A 81 29.33 -7.91 16.17
N VAL A 82 28.28 -7.83 15.37
CA VAL A 82 26.97 -7.43 15.83
C VAL A 82 26.33 -8.71 16.34
N GLU A 83 26.12 -8.77 17.65
CA GLU A 83 25.37 -9.85 18.30
C GLU A 83 24.05 -10.02 17.56
N VAL A 84 23.95 -11.15 16.85
CA VAL A 84 22.75 -11.57 16.15
C VAL A 84 21.70 -11.83 17.22
N SER A 85 20.81 -10.87 17.41
CA SER A 85 19.58 -11.09 18.17
C SER A 85 18.76 -12.15 17.43
N ASP A 86 18.72 -13.31 18.04
CA ASP A 86 17.84 -14.45 17.81
C ASP A 86 16.47 -14.07 17.23
N SER A 87 16.18 -14.50 16.00
CA SER A 87 14.92 -15.17 15.67
C SER A 87 14.92 -15.61 14.20
N SER A 88 14.71 -16.91 14.02
CA SER A 88 14.58 -17.65 12.78
C SER A 88 13.34 -17.25 11.96
N VAL A 89 13.33 -16.07 11.33
CA VAL A 89 12.40 -15.75 10.24
C VAL A 89 13.12 -14.89 9.20
N ASN A 90 13.57 -15.50 8.10
CA ASN A 90 13.95 -14.78 6.88
C ASN A 90 12.70 -14.15 6.24
N CYS A 91 12.07 -13.18 6.90
CA CYS A 91 10.93 -12.44 6.38
C CYS A 91 11.42 -11.22 5.60
N ILE A 92 11.31 -11.26 4.28
CA ILE A 92 11.52 -10.06 3.45
C ILE A 92 10.31 -9.15 3.65
N GLU A 93 10.45 -8.11 4.47
CA GLU A 93 9.37 -7.16 4.71
C GLU A 93 9.02 -6.40 3.43
N GLN A 94 7.77 -6.52 3.00
CA GLN A 94 7.15 -5.84 1.89
C GLN A 94 5.93 -5.08 2.39
N THR A 95 5.86 -3.81 2.05
CA THR A 95 4.70 -2.96 2.35
C THR A 95 4.41 -2.11 1.14
N THR A 96 3.20 -2.24 0.60
CA THR A 96 2.77 -1.37 -0.49
C THR A 96 2.46 0.02 0.06
N GLU A 97 2.50 1.01 -0.84
CA GLU A 97 1.90 2.30 -0.57
C GLU A 97 0.39 2.18 -0.31
N TRP A 98 -0.16 3.20 0.35
CA TRP A 98 -1.60 3.31 0.56
C TRP A 98 -2.31 3.64 -0.75
N THR A 99 -3.45 2.99 -1.01
CA THR A 99 -4.33 3.36 -2.11
C THR A 99 -4.88 4.77 -1.92
N ALA A 100 -5.30 5.38 -3.02
CA ALA A 100 -6.10 6.60 -2.98
C ALA A 100 -7.32 6.43 -2.07
N CYS A 101 -7.77 7.53 -1.48
CA CYS A 101 -8.97 7.53 -0.66
C CYS A 101 -10.19 7.18 -1.52
N SER A 102 -11.01 6.24 -1.05
CA SER A 102 -12.19 5.77 -1.79
C SER A 102 -13.22 6.86 -2.08
N LYS A 103 -13.17 7.99 -1.35
CA LYS A 103 -14.03 9.15 -1.57
C LYS A 103 -13.18 10.41 -1.74
N SER A 104 -13.62 11.29 -2.64
CA SER A 104 -12.96 12.58 -2.87
C SER A 104 -13.34 13.64 -1.84
N CYS A 105 -14.42 13.45 -1.07
CA CYS A 105 -14.80 14.24 0.10
C CYS A 105 -15.42 13.34 1.18
N GLY A 106 -15.44 13.82 2.42
CA GLY A 106 -15.97 13.08 3.56
C GLY A 106 -15.09 11.89 3.95
N MET A 107 -15.61 11.09 4.87
CA MET A 107 -14.90 9.92 5.39
C MET A 107 -14.98 8.74 4.41
N GLY A 108 -13.82 8.28 3.95
CA GLY A 108 -13.65 7.10 3.10
C GLY A 108 -12.59 6.13 3.65
N PHE A 109 -12.13 5.21 2.81
CA PHE A 109 -11.14 4.20 3.15
C PHE A 109 -9.92 4.25 2.23
N SER A 110 -8.74 3.99 2.78
CA SER A 110 -7.53 3.69 2.04
C SER A 110 -6.97 2.36 2.53
N THR A 111 -6.40 1.58 1.61
CA THR A 111 -5.94 0.22 1.89
C THR A 111 -4.49 0.04 1.47
N ARG A 112 -3.76 -0.87 2.10
CA ARG A 112 -2.43 -1.30 1.67
C ARG A 112 -2.27 -2.79 1.98
N VAL A 113 -1.28 -3.43 1.38
CA VAL A 113 -0.90 -4.80 1.74
C VAL A 113 0.48 -4.77 2.39
N THR A 114 0.64 -5.49 3.49
CA THR A 114 1.92 -5.61 4.20
C THR A 114 2.06 -7.00 4.81
N ASN A 115 3.26 -7.55 4.76
CA ASN A 115 3.63 -8.76 5.48
C ASN A 115 4.38 -8.47 6.79
N ARG A 116 4.39 -7.21 7.25
CA ARG A 116 5.02 -6.83 8.51
C ARG A 116 4.18 -7.27 9.71
N ASN A 117 4.24 -8.56 10.00
CA ASN A 117 3.66 -9.22 11.16
C ASN A 117 4.55 -10.41 11.56
N ARG A 118 4.35 -10.96 12.76
CA ARG A 118 5.17 -12.04 13.30
C ARG A 118 5.14 -13.31 12.44
N GLN A 119 4.07 -13.48 11.66
CA GLN A 119 3.84 -14.63 10.80
C GLN A 119 4.34 -14.41 9.35
N CYS A 120 4.83 -13.22 9.00
CA CYS A 120 5.23 -12.84 7.64
C CYS A 120 4.11 -13.01 6.57
N GLU A 121 2.84 -12.93 6.97
CA GLU A 121 1.71 -13.14 6.06
C GLU A 121 1.28 -11.85 5.35
N MET A 122 1.02 -11.89 4.06
CA MET A 122 0.51 -10.72 3.32
C MET A 122 -0.92 -10.39 3.75
N LEU A 123 -1.09 -9.31 4.51
CA LEU A 123 -2.39 -8.89 5.03
C LEU A 123 -2.81 -7.53 4.47
N LYS A 124 -4.10 -7.41 4.14
CA LYS A 124 -4.70 -6.14 3.74
C LYS A 124 -5.01 -5.28 4.97
N GLN A 125 -4.29 -4.19 5.11
CA GLN A 125 -4.59 -3.15 6.11
C GLN A 125 -5.53 -2.10 5.53
N THR A 126 -6.46 -1.62 6.35
CA THR A 126 -7.42 -0.57 5.97
C THR A 126 -7.37 0.55 7.01
N ARG A 127 -7.33 1.81 6.55
CA ARG A 127 -7.45 3.01 7.38
C ARG A 127 -8.52 3.95 6.86
N LEU A 128 -9.11 4.71 7.76
CA LEU A 128 -10.04 5.80 7.43
C LEU A 128 -9.26 6.97 6.82
N CYS A 129 -9.82 7.61 5.80
CA CYS A 129 -9.22 8.79 5.16
C CYS A 129 -10.26 9.87 4.92
N MET A 130 -9.86 11.14 5.04
CA MET A 130 -10.69 12.30 4.66
C MET A 130 -9.82 13.28 3.90
N VAL A 131 -10.03 13.40 2.60
CA VAL A 131 -9.26 14.33 1.76
C VAL A 131 -9.71 15.78 2.01
N ARG A 132 -11.02 15.97 2.14
CA ARG A 132 -11.70 17.25 2.40
C ARG A 132 -13.11 16.99 2.94
N PRO A 133 -13.72 17.91 3.70
CA PRO A 133 -15.14 17.83 4.04
C PRO A 133 -16.01 17.99 2.78
N CYS A 134 -17.22 17.42 2.77
CA CYS A 134 -18.16 17.58 1.65
C CYS A 134 -18.94 18.90 1.74
N GLU A 135 -19.38 19.27 2.94
CA GLU A 135 -19.97 20.59 3.20
C GLU A 135 -18.84 21.57 3.49
N GLN A 136 -18.68 22.57 2.63
CA GLN A 136 -17.81 23.69 2.92
C GLN A 136 -18.49 24.50 4.02
N GLU A 137 -17.89 24.66 5.20
CA GLU A 137 -18.27 25.80 6.05
C GLU A 137 -18.08 27.06 5.19
N PRO A 138 -19.06 27.98 5.12
CA PRO A 138 -18.90 29.24 4.41
C PRO A 138 -17.82 30.07 5.11
N GLU A 139 -16.58 29.98 4.64
CA GLU A 139 -15.51 30.88 5.06
C GLU A 139 -15.76 32.25 4.42
N GLN A 140 -15.98 33.26 5.28
CA GLN A 140 -15.99 34.66 4.91
C GLN A 140 -14.72 34.98 4.09
N PRO A 141 -14.84 35.65 2.94
CA PRO A 141 -13.69 36.00 2.12
C PRO A 141 -12.90 37.09 2.86
N THR A 142 -11.76 36.72 3.45
CA THR A 142 -10.74 37.72 3.76
C THR A 142 -10.07 38.07 2.43
N ASP A 143 -10.53 39.17 1.85
CA ASP A 143 -9.95 39.81 0.68
C ASP A 143 -8.44 40.02 0.90
N LYS A 144 -7.64 39.11 0.35
CA LYS A 144 -6.25 39.37 0.01
C LYS A 144 -6.04 38.92 -1.43
N LYS A 145 -6.11 39.90 -2.33
CA LYS A 145 -5.70 39.83 -3.74
C LYS A 145 -4.36 39.08 -3.83
N GLY A 146 -4.43 37.86 -4.37
CA GLY A 146 -3.28 36.99 -4.58
C GLY A 146 -3.69 35.53 -4.52
N LYS A 147 -4.33 35.03 -5.59
CA LYS A 147 -4.72 33.60 -5.71
C LYS A 147 -3.46 32.72 -5.77
N LYS A 148 -2.89 32.38 -4.61
CA LYS A 148 -1.90 31.31 -4.48
C LYS A 148 -2.65 29.98 -4.38
N CYS A 149 -2.22 28.99 -5.17
CA CYS A 149 -2.76 27.62 -5.12
C CYS A 149 -2.74 27.09 -3.68
N LEU A 150 -3.91 26.84 -3.09
CA LEU A 150 -4.04 26.29 -1.74
C LEU A 150 -3.88 24.77 -1.80
N ARG A 151 -2.64 24.30 -1.94
CA ARG A 151 -2.32 22.85 -1.93
C ARG A 151 -2.85 22.19 -0.65
N THR A 152 -2.73 22.87 0.49
CA THR A 152 -3.25 22.41 1.79
C THR A 152 -4.03 23.52 2.49
N LYS A 153 -5.19 23.17 3.06
CA LYS A 153 -5.95 24.01 4.00
C LYS A 153 -5.96 23.34 5.35
N LYS A 154 -5.49 24.02 6.41
CA LYS A 154 -5.67 23.54 7.79
C LYS A 154 -7.10 23.87 8.21
N SER A 155 -7.77 22.95 8.91
CA SER A 155 -9.05 23.27 9.55
C SER A 155 -8.84 24.41 10.56
N LEU A 156 -9.66 25.46 10.46
CA LEU A 156 -9.64 26.57 11.40
C LEU A 156 -10.13 26.15 12.79
N LYS A 157 -11.04 25.17 12.85
CA LYS A 157 -11.64 24.64 14.08
C LYS A 157 -11.20 23.20 14.35
N ALA A 158 -11.13 22.84 15.63
CA ALA A 158 -11.00 21.46 16.04
C ALA A 158 -12.38 20.79 15.91
N ILE A 159 -12.46 19.68 15.18
CA ILE A 159 -13.71 18.99 14.87
C ILE A 159 -13.68 17.56 15.40
N HIS A 160 -14.86 17.02 15.71
CA HIS A 160 -15.00 15.59 15.91
C HIS A 160 -15.04 14.88 14.56
N LEU A 161 -14.34 13.75 14.46
CA LEU A 161 -14.40 12.88 13.29
C LEU A 161 -15.63 11.98 13.41
N GLN A 162 -16.35 11.82 12.31
CA GLN A 162 -17.54 10.97 12.25
C GLN A 162 -17.29 9.78 11.31
N PHE A 163 -17.67 8.60 11.77
CA PHE A 163 -17.61 7.37 11.00
C PHE A 163 -18.82 6.49 11.32
N LYS A 164 -19.74 6.33 10.35
CA LYS A 164 -21.02 5.63 10.56
C LYS A 164 -21.75 6.23 11.78
N ASN A 165 -22.21 5.40 12.71
CA ASN A 165 -22.89 5.83 13.94
C ASN A 165 -21.90 6.11 15.09
N CYS A 166 -20.66 6.49 14.78
CA CYS A 166 -19.60 6.71 15.75
C CYS A 166 -18.98 8.09 15.61
N THR A 167 -18.70 8.72 16.75
CA THR A 167 -18.07 10.04 16.86
C THR A 167 -16.78 9.93 17.66
N SER A 168 -15.71 10.60 17.23
CA SER A 168 -14.44 10.57 17.96
C SER A 168 -14.60 11.16 19.35
N LEU A 169 -13.93 10.57 20.35
CA LEU A 169 -13.97 11.08 21.73
C LEU A 169 -13.33 12.47 21.84
N HIS A 170 -12.23 12.67 21.12
CA HIS A 170 -11.51 13.94 21.10
C HIS A 170 -11.77 14.71 19.80
N THR A 171 -11.54 16.02 19.86
CA THR A 171 -11.51 16.87 18.67
C THR A 171 -10.12 16.88 18.06
N TYR A 172 -10.07 17.02 16.73
CA TYR A 172 -8.84 17.03 15.95
C TYR A 172 -8.82 18.27 15.04
N LYS A 173 -7.62 18.78 14.74
CA LYS A 173 -7.42 19.84 13.72
C LYS A 173 -6.82 19.24 12.45
N PRO A 174 -7.61 18.53 11.62
CA PRO A 174 -7.11 17.90 10.42
C PRO A 174 -6.64 18.93 9.38
N ARG A 175 -5.70 18.51 8.53
CA ARG A 175 -5.39 19.21 7.29
C ARG A 175 -6.18 18.55 6.16
N PHE A 176 -6.64 19.37 5.22
CA PHE A 176 -7.35 18.93 4.02
C PHE A 176 -6.61 19.37 2.76
N CYS A 177 -6.75 18.59 1.70
CA CYS A 177 -6.26 18.97 0.38
C CYS A 177 -7.26 19.91 -0.29
N GLY A 178 -6.74 20.97 -0.92
CA GLY A 178 -7.54 21.95 -1.65
C GLY A 178 -7.81 21.54 -3.10
N LEU A 179 -7.99 22.55 -3.95
CA LEU A 179 -8.14 22.40 -5.40
C LEU A 179 -6.96 23.08 -6.10
N CYS A 180 -6.49 22.47 -7.18
CA CYS A 180 -5.50 23.10 -8.08
C CYS A 180 -6.27 23.90 -9.14
N THR A 181 -5.77 25.09 -9.50
CA THR A 181 -6.43 26.02 -10.43
C THR A 181 -6.18 25.71 -11.91
N ASP A 182 -5.30 24.76 -12.18
CA ASP A 182 -4.77 24.39 -13.50
C ASP A 182 -5.34 23.06 -14.01
N GLY A 183 -6.49 22.63 -13.48
CA GLY A 183 -7.15 21.38 -13.87
C GLY A 183 -6.50 20.10 -13.33
N ARG A 184 -5.39 20.20 -12.57
CA ARG A 184 -4.79 19.06 -11.87
C ARG A 184 -5.59 18.65 -10.64
N CYS A 185 -5.50 17.38 -10.27
CA CYS A 185 -6.03 16.90 -9.00
C CYS A 185 -5.03 17.15 -7.87
N CYS A 186 -5.53 17.56 -6.72
CA CYS A 186 -4.78 17.68 -5.48
C CYS A 186 -5.01 16.42 -4.64
N THR A 187 -3.96 15.66 -4.37
CA THR A 187 -4.04 14.42 -3.56
C THR A 187 -3.06 14.47 -2.38
N PRO A 188 -3.32 13.68 -1.31
CA PRO A 188 -2.38 13.56 -0.20
C PRO A 188 -1.03 13.00 -0.66
N HIS A 189 0.07 13.62 -0.25
CA HIS A 189 1.44 13.19 -0.57
C HIS A 189 2.12 12.60 0.66
N ASN A 190 2.41 13.43 1.67
CA ASN A 190 2.91 12.94 2.95
C ASN A 190 1.74 12.72 3.91
N THR A 191 1.55 11.48 4.38
CA THR A 191 0.47 11.11 5.30
C THR A 191 0.96 10.23 6.43
N ASN A 192 0.43 10.47 7.63
CA ASN A 192 0.63 9.61 8.79
C ASN A 192 -0.67 8.87 9.13
N THR A 193 -0.57 7.82 9.94
CA THR A 193 -1.74 7.10 10.46
C THR A 193 -1.74 7.17 11.98
N ILE A 194 -2.84 7.65 12.57
CA ILE A 194 -3.04 7.70 14.02
C ILE A 194 -4.18 6.76 14.43
N GLN A 195 -4.17 6.23 15.64
CA GLN A 195 -5.30 5.48 16.19
C GLN A 195 -6.26 6.46 16.85
N VAL A 196 -7.52 6.49 16.38
CA VAL A 196 -8.57 7.35 16.94
C VAL A 196 -9.61 6.48 17.62
N GLU A 197 -9.97 6.88 18.84
CA GLU A 197 -11.05 6.29 19.61
C GLU A 197 -12.38 6.96 19.25
N PHE A 198 -13.35 6.13 18.86
CA PHE A 198 -14.70 6.53 18.51
C PHE A 198 -15.69 5.90 19.48
N GLN A 199 -16.63 6.71 19.95
CA GLN A 199 -17.81 6.26 20.68
C GLN A 199 -18.95 6.02 19.69
N CYS A 200 -19.43 4.79 19.64
CA CYS A 200 -20.51 4.33 18.78
C CYS A 200 -21.78 4.09 19.61
N SER A 201 -22.95 4.33 19.02
CA SER A 201 -24.23 3.96 19.65
C SER A 201 -24.58 2.48 19.38
N PRO A 202 -24.95 1.66 20.39
CA PRO A 202 -25.06 1.97 21.83
C PRO A 202 -23.76 1.67 22.61
N GLY A 203 -23.11 2.72 23.14
CA GLY A 203 -22.07 2.64 24.19
C GLY A 203 -20.72 1.99 23.83
N GLN A 204 -20.50 1.49 22.62
CA GLN A 204 -19.25 0.80 22.26
C GLN A 204 -18.15 1.81 21.91
N THR A 205 -16.95 1.63 22.48
CA THR A 205 -15.76 2.38 22.03
C THR A 205 -14.91 1.52 21.11
N VAL A 206 -14.60 2.04 19.91
CA VAL A 206 -13.76 1.35 18.92
C VAL A 206 -12.54 2.19 18.57
N LYS A 207 -11.38 1.53 18.42
CA LYS A 207 -10.16 2.14 17.90
C LYS A 207 -10.07 1.91 16.41
N LYS A 208 -9.88 2.97 15.62
CA LYS A 208 -9.69 2.88 14.17
C LYS A 208 -8.47 3.68 13.72
N PRO A 209 -7.68 3.14 12.78
CA PRO A 209 -6.59 3.90 12.17
C PRO A 209 -7.16 4.97 11.23
N VAL A 210 -6.71 6.21 11.39
CA VAL A 210 -7.14 7.38 10.61
C VAL A 210 -5.92 8.07 9.99
N MET A 211 -6.05 8.43 8.71
CA MET A 211 -5.05 9.17 7.96
C MET A 211 -5.00 10.65 8.39
N VAL A 212 -3.80 11.12 8.72
CA VAL A 212 -3.49 12.53 8.95
C VAL A 212 -2.67 13.05 7.78
N ILE A 213 -3.19 14.06 7.11
CA ILE A 213 -2.53 14.69 5.97
C ILE A 213 -1.44 15.65 6.49
N GLY A 214 -0.20 15.44 6.06
CA GLY A 214 0.91 16.36 6.25
C GLY A 214 0.98 17.39 5.12
N THR A 215 1.10 16.89 3.88
CA THR A 215 1.19 17.70 2.66
C THR A 215 0.36 17.11 1.52
N CYS A 216 -0.02 17.95 0.55
CA CYS A 216 -0.71 17.55 -0.67
C CYS A 216 0.08 18.01 -1.90
N THR A 217 -0.09 17.31 -3.02
CA THR A 217 0.57 17.62 -4.29
C THR A 217 -0.43 17.65 -5.44
N CYS A 218 -0.14 18.45 -6.47
CA CYS A 218 -0.94 18.55 -7.69
C CYS A 218 -0.31 17.73 -8.80
N HIS A 219 -1.05 16.79 -9.37
CA HIS A 219 -0.57 15.96 -10.49
C HIS A 219 -1.67 15.77 -11.55
N THR A 220 -1.27 15.33 -12.74
CA THR A 220 -2.18 15.11 -13.88
C THR A 220 -2.80 13.71 -13.86
N ASN A 221 -2.11 12.72 -13.27
CA ASN A 221 -2.61 11.35 -13.21
C ASN A 221 -3.65 11.17 -12.09
N CYS A 222 -4.88 11.58 -12.34
CA CYS A 222 -5.90 11.59 -11.29
C CYS A 222 -6.44 10.19 -10.97
N PRO A 223 -6.68 9.88 -9.69
CA PRO A 223 -7.22 8.59 -9.29
C PRO A 223 -8.58 8.38 -9.98
N LYS A 224 -8.66 7.34 -10.82
CA LYS A 224 -9.91 6.95 -11.48
C LYS A 224 -10.91 6.55 -10.39
N ASN A 225 -12.06 7.22 -10.33
CA ASN A 225 -13.08 6.90 -9.35
C ASN A 225 -13.70 5.54 -9.71
N ASN A 226 -13.53 4.51 -8.87
CA ASN A 226 -14.09 3.17 -9.11
C ASN A 226 -15.63 3.18 -9.19
N GLU A 227 -16.29 4.22 -8.70
CA GLU A 227 -17.75 4.39 -8.88
C GLU A 227 -18.15 4.54 -10.35
N ALA A 228 -17.31 5.15 -11.20
CA ALA A 228 -17.59 5.24 -12.63
C ALA A 228 -17.51 3.87 -13.32
N PHE A 229 -16.62 2.98 -12.85
CA PHE A 229 -16.51 1.61 -13.37
C PHE A 229 -17.69 0.72 -12.94
N LEU A 230 -18.16 0.86 -11.69
CA LEU A 230 -19.34 0.14 -11.22
C LEU A 230 -20.62 0.63 -11.93
N GLN A 231 -20.74 1.95 -12.15
CA GLN A 231 -21.86 2.52 -12.89
C GLN A 231 -21.83 2.12 -14.37
N GLU A 232 -20.63 2.00 -14.97
CA GLU A 232 -20.47 1.49 -16.33
C GLU A 232 -20.73 -0.03 -16.43
N LEU A 233 -20.42 -0.80 -15.40
CA LEU A 233 -20.82 -2.21 -15.31
C LEU A 233 -22.34 -2.39 -15.15
N GLU A 234 -23.00 -1.53 -14.36
CA GLU A 234 -24.47 -1.53 -14.23
C GLU A 234 -25.18 -1.10 -15.52
N LEU A 235 -24.66 -0.09 -16.22
CA LEU A 235 -25.16 0.34 -17.53
C LEU A 235 -24.96 -0.74 -18.60
N LYS A 236 -23.84 -1.48 -18.57
CA LYS A 236 -23.57 -2.61 -19.48
C LYS A 236 -24.45 -3.84 -19.15
N ALA A 237 -24.74 -4.08 -17.86
CA ALA A 237 -25.66 -5.14 -17.45
C ALA A 237 -27.11 -4.85 -17.86
N SER A 238 -27.53 -3.59 -17.87
CA SER A 238 -28.88 -3.19 -18.34
C SER A 238 -29.04 -3.25 -19.86
N ARG A 239 -27.94 -3.12 -20.64
CA ARG A 239 -27.96 -3.16 -22.11
C ARG A 239 -27.88 -4.57 -22.69
N GLY A 240 -27.60 -5.58 -21.86
CA GLY A 240 -27.57 -7.00 -22.24
C GLY A 240 -28.86 -7.78 -21.95
N LYS A 241 -29.94 -7.09 -21.55
CA LYS A 241 -31.30 -7.64 -21.42
C LYS A 241 -32.25 -6.92 -22.39
N MET A 242 -32.04 -7.15 -23.68
CA MET A 242 -33.03 -6.91 -24.74
C MET A 242 -32.70 -7.83 -25.91
#